data_AF-A0A101V8Y4-F1
#
_entry.id   AF-A0A101V8Y4-F1
#
_cell.length_a   1.000
_cell.length_b   1.000
_cell.length_c   1.000
_cell.angle_alpha   90.00
_cell.angle_beta   90.00
_cell.angle_gamma   90.00
#
_symmetry.space_group_name_H-M   'P 1'
#
loop_
_entity.id
_entity.type
_entity.pdbx_description
1 polymer ?
#
loop_
_entity_poly.entity_id
_entity_poly.type
_entity_poly.pdbx_seq_one_letter_code
_entity_poly.pdbx_strand_id
1 'polypeptide(L)'
;MPSNSMIQLIELAPKGSQKIDWTKQHMPVLNYLMDEYTKTRPFQDKNIVMRLHIEATTAYLAILLRDAGANVTLVEADPLSTQDDVAAAMCEECVDVMGYYGAAFNDHQKFQREALECKPHIVIDSGGILTNLLHDECSHLVENFIGTSEESTTGVKRLKNMRNSGVLKYPVVAVNSSLSKYLFENLHGTGQSVWASIMNTTNVVVAGKMVVVVGYGWCGKGIARKARAFGARVIICETDPLKLSEAVMDGFYVKPLIEAVAEADFIITATGNKDIITKNHLKVIKNRVILANAGHSNVEINKCDLEEYSVDSYEIAKNILQYSFEDGRNVFLLGDGRIVNSAAGDGQPAEVMDISFAIHVMAVKHLIENAGNEKGIIKLPRELDEYVSSIYLKKSGIIKDELTDAQQKYFSMFPQVPCLMRTNEK
;
A
#
# COMPACT_ATOMS: atom_id res chain seq x y z
N MET A 1 -30.01 3.35 6.28
CA MET A 1 -28.68 2.78 6.53
C MET A 1 -28.47 1.65 5.54
N PRO A 2 -27.29 1.52 4.92
CA PRO A 2 -26.93 0.28 4.25
C PRO A 2 -27.18 -0.88 5.22
N SER A 3 -27.93 -1.90 4.81
CA SER A 3 -28.40 -2.94 5.73
C SER A 3 -27.30 -3.92 6.17
N ASN A 4 -26.13 -3.87 5.53
CA ASN A 4 -25.12 -4.94 5.62
C ASN A 4 -23.78 -4.47 6.20
N SER A 5 -23.67 -3.22 6.65
CA SER A 5 -22.41 -2.71 7.22
C SER A 5 -22.09 -3.31 8.59
N MET A 6 -20.83 -3.67 8.80
CA MET A 6 -20.27 -4.19 10.05
C MET A 6 -19.15 -3.26 10.52
N ILE A 7 -19.54 -2.24 11.30
CA ILE A 7 -18.66 -1.21 11.86
C ILE A 7 -18.82 -1.15 13.38
N GLN A 8 -17.95 -0.42 14.07
CA GLN A 8 -18.00 -0.32 15.53
C GLN A 8 -19.08 0.65 16.03
N LEU A 9 -19.04 1.93 15.61
CA LEU A 9 -19.91 3.00 16.11
C LEU A 9 -20.25 3.99 14.99
N ILE A 10 -21.54 4.18 14.68
CA ILE A 10 -21.99 5.08 13.62
C ILE A 10 -21.86 6.56 14.00
N GLU A 11 -21.87 6.86 15.31
CA GLU A 11 -21.80 8.22 15.85
C GLU A 11 -20.47 8.93 15.56
N LEU A 12 -19.46 8.19 15.09
CA LEU A 12 -18.17 8.73 14.68
C LEU A 12 -18.20 9.38 13.29
N ALA A 13 -19.27 9.18 12.52
CA ALA A 13 -19.41 9.63 11.14
C ALA A 13 -19.08 11.12 10.92
N PRO A 14 -19.55 12.08 11.76
CA PRO A 14 -19.23 13.50 11.53
C PRO A 14 -17.72 13.81 11.53
N LYS A 15 -16.94 13.09 12.35
CA LYS A 15 -15.48 13.24 12.39
C LYS A 15 -14.82 12.60 11.16
N GLY A 16 -15.33 11.46 10.70
CA GLY A 16 -14.89 10.83 9.46
C GLY A 16 -15.13 11.71 8.25
N SER A 17 -16.32 12.31 8.14
CA SER A 17 -16.66 13.23 7.06
C SER A 17 -15.70 14.43 7.01
N GLN A 18 -15.33 15.00 8.16
CA GLN A 18 -14.31 16.07 8.22
C GLN A 18 -12.95 15.64 7.69
N LYS A 19 -12.51 14.40 7.98
CA LYS A 19 -11.25 13.85 7.45
C LYS A 19 -11.33 13.61 5.95
N ILE A 20 -12.47 13.12 5.46
CA ILE A 20 -12.71 12.91 4.02
C ILE A 20 -12.72 14.27 3.30
N ASP A 21 -13.37 15.29 3.87
CA ASP A 21 -13.40 16.65 3.33
C ASP A 21 -12.01 17.31 3.28
N TRP A 22 -11.19 17.10 4.31
CA TRP A 22 -9.79 17.49 4.29
C TRP A 22 -9.05 16.77 3.15
N THR A 23 -9.20 15.45 3.08
CA THR A 23 -8.52 14.62 2.08
C THR A 23 -8.88 15.03 0.65
N LYS A 24 -10.16 15.30 0.39
CA LYS A 24 -10.66 15.80 -0.91
C LYS A 24 -9.96 17.07 -1.36
N GLN A 25 -9.60 17.99 -0.45
CA GLN A 25 -8.88 19.22 -0.80
C GLN A 25 -7.46 18.98 -1.32
N HIS A 26 -6.89 17.80 -1.01
CA HIS A 26 -5.52 17.41 -1.34
C HIS A 26 -5.44 16.35 -2.45
N MET A 27 -6.56 16.00 -3.08
CA MET A 27 -6.63 14.97 -4.13
C MET A 27 -7.14 15.54 -5.47
N PRO A 28 -6.41 16.50 -6.09
CA PRO A 28 -6.87 17.20 -7.28
C PRO A 28 -7.04 16.32 -8.53
N VAL A 29 -6.35 15.18 -8.62
CA VAL A 29 -6.48 14.22 -9.73
C VAL A 29 -7.80 13.47 -9.62
N LEU A 30 -8.14 12.93 -8.45
CA LEU A 30 -9.45 12.33 -8.22
C LEU A 30 -10.57 13.35 -8.37
N ASN A 31 -10.40 14.60 -7.91
CA ASN A 31 -11.38 15.66 -8.15
C ASN A 31 -11.62 15.87 -9.67
N TYR A 32 -10.57 15.85 -10.48
CA TYR A 32 -10.71 15.95 -11.93
C TYR A 32 -11.51 14.78 -12.52
N LEU A 33 -11.22 13.56 -12.08
CA LEU A 33 -11.94 12.36 -12.53
C LEU A 33 -13.39 12.34 -12.03
N MET A 34 -13.65 12.84 -10.81
CA MET A 34 -14.99 13.03 -10.26
C MET A 34 -15.83 13.93 -11.16
N ASP A 35 -15.32 15.12 -11.52
CA ASP A 35 -16.03 16.08 -12.37
C ASP A 35 -16.44 15.48 -13.73
N GLU A 36 -15.64 14.56 -14.26
CA GLU A 36 -15.90 13.85 -15.52
C GLU A 36 -16.88 12.70 -15.32
N TYR A 37 -16.59 11.80 -14.37
CA TYR A 37 -17.25 10.51 -14.26
C TYR A 37 -18.59 10.54 -13.54
N THR A 38 -18.88 11.58 -12.74
CA THR A 38 -20.26 11.83 -12.28
C THR A 38 -21.21 12.11 -13.45
N LYS A 39 -20.70 12.66 -14.58
CA LYS A 39 -21.52 12.96 -15.77
C LYS A 39 -21.65 11.76 -16.70
N THR A 40 -20.55 11.05 -16.95
CA THR A 40 -20.53 9.92 -17.91
C THR A 40 -20.95 8.59 -17.28
N ARG A 41 -20.89 8.49 -15.94
CA ARG A 41 -21.27 7.32 -15.13
C ARG A 41 -20.72 5.99 -15.70
N PRO A 42 -19.38 5.88 -15.89
CA PRO A 42 -18.77 4.74 -16.56
C PRO A 42 -18.91 3.42 -15.78
N PHE A 43 -19.27 3.48 -14.49
CA PHE A 43 -19.37 2.32 -13.61
C PHE A 43 -20.82 1.97 -13.26
N GLN A 44 -21.78 2.50 -14.03
CA GLN A 44 -23.21 2.27 -13.82
C GLN A 44 -23.54 0.79 -13.63
N ASP A 45 -24.24 0.50 -12.53
CA ASP A 45 -24.74 -0.82 -12.13
C ASP A 45 -23.63 -1.88 -11.89
N LYS A 46 -22.38 -1.45 -11.69
CA LYS A 46 -21.27 -2.34 -11.33
C LYS A 46 -21.11 -2.42 -9.83
N ASN A 47 -21.14 -3.65 -9.32
CA ASN A 47 -20.76 -3.95 -7.94
C ASN A 47 -19.23 -4.00 -7.85
N ILE A 48 -18.64 -3.09 -7.07
CA ILE A 48 -17.20 -2.99 -6.87
C ILE A 48 -16.90 -3.23 -5.39
N VAL A 49 -16.15 -4.29 -5.10
CA VAL A 49 -15.68 -4.58 -3.74
C VAL A 49 -14.23 -4.13 -3.61
N MET A 50 -13.95 -3.34 -2.59
CA MET A 50 -12.63 -2.75 -2.33
C MET A 50 -12.08 -3.30 -1.03
N ARG A 51 -11.06 -4.17 -1.13
CA ARG A 51 -10.27 -4.62 0.03
C ARG A 51 -9.03 -3.75 0.18
N LEU A 52 -9.14 -2.70 0.98
CA LEU A 52 -8.10 -1.69 1.18
C LEU A 52 -8.01 -1.30 2.66
N HIS A 53 -6.98 -0.55 3.04
CA HIS A 53 -6.96 0.12 4.35
C HIS A 53 -8.10 1.15 4.40
N ILE A 54 -9.00 1.06 5.38
CA ILE A 54 -10.16 1.96 5.47
C ILE A 54 -9.70 3.28 6.09
N GLU A 55 -9.18 4.14 5.22
CA GLU A 55 -8.63 5.46 5.50
C GLU A 55 -9.40 6.53 4.70
N ALA A 56 -9.26 7.81 5.06
CA ALA A 56 -10.00 8.90 4.39
C ALA A 56 -9.72 8.99 2.87
N THR A 57 -8.52 8.59 2.44
CA THR A 57 -8.12 8.53 1.03
C THR A 57 -8.89 7.43 0.28
N THR A 58 -9.00 6.23 0.88
CA THR A 58 -9.79 5.10 0.35
C THR A 58 -11.27 5.43 0.30
N ALA A 59 -11.80 6.07 1.35
CA ALA A 59 -13.16 6.57 1.40
C ALA A 59 -13.45 7.51 0.23
N TYR A 60 -12.53 8.43 -0.09
CA TYR A 60 -12.71 9.35 -1.20
C TYR A 60 -12.70 8.66 -2.58
N LEU A 61 -11.87 7.62 -2.77
CA LEU A 61 -11.95 6.76 -3.96
C LEU A 61 -13.33 6.06 -4.05
N ALA A 62 -13.83 5.51 -2.95
CA ALA A 62 -15.13 4.84 -2.92
C ALA A 62 -16.28 5.79 -3.27
N ILE A 63 -16.26 7.02 -2.74
CA ILE A 63 -17.22 8.08 -3.10
C ILE A 63 -17.18 8.37 -4.60
N LEU A 64 -15.99 8.47 -5.19
CA LEU A 64 -15.85 8.68 -6.64
C LEU A 64 -16.48 7.55 -7.45
N LEU A 65 -16.16 6.29 -7.12
CA LEU A 65 -16.70 5.14 -7.83
C LEU A 65 -18.23 5.07 -7.72
N ARG A 66 -18.78 5.35 -6.54
CA ARG A 66 -20.22 5.44 -6.28
C ARG A 66 -20.87 6.54 -7.13
N ASP A 67 -20.33 7.75 -7.10
CA ASP A 67 -20.87 8.89 -7.84
C ASP A 67 -20.74 8.71 -9.36
N ALA A 68 -19.76 7.93 -9.79
CA ALA A 68 -19.58 7.44 -11.15
C ALA A 68 -20.48 6.22 -11.50
N GLY A 69 -21.39 5.82 -10.62
CA GLY A 69 -22.49 4.89 -10.89
C GLY A 69 -22.34 3.48 -10.32
N ALA A 70 -21.25 3.18 -9.61
CA ALA A 70 -21.03 1.86 -9.00
C ALA A 70 -21.83 1.67 -7.69
N ASN A 71 -22.11 0.42 -7.35
CA ASN A 71 -22.43 0.02 -5.97
C ASN A 71 -21.13 -0.41 -5.31
N VAL A 72 -20.73 0.27 -4.23
CA VAL A 72 -19.41 0.07 -3.61
C VAL A 72 -19.55 -0.61 -2.25
N THR A 73 -18.71 -1.61 -2.00
CA THR A 73 -18.51 -2.23 -0.68
C THR A 73 -17.05 -2.11 -0.29
N LEU A 74 -16.77 -1.54 0.88
CA LEU A 74 -15.45 -1.46 1.49
C LEU A 74 -15.23 -2.60 2.48
N VAL A 75 -14.03 -3.18 2.45
CA VAL A 75 -13.60 -4.24 3.36
C VAL A 75 -12.20 -3.92 3.85
N GLU A 76 -11.95 -4.12 5.14
CA GLU A 76 -10.62 -3.89 5.69
C GLU A 76 -9.56 -4.84 5.12
N ALA A 77 -8.38 -4.29 4.83
CA ALA A 77 -7.22 -5.07 4.42
C ALA A 77 -6.37 -5.57 5.61
N ASP A 78 -6.36 -4.84 6.72
CA ASP A 78 -5.62 -5.17 7.94
C ASP A 78 -6.41 -4.70 9.18
N PRO A 79 -6.59 -5.55 10.23
CA PRO A 79 -7.35 -5.22 11.43
C PRO A 79 -6.89 -3.95 12.16
N LEU A 80 -5.61 -3.54 12.07
CA LEU A 80 -5.11 -2.33 12.74
C LEU A 80 -5.10 -1.09 11.83
N SER A 81 -5.63 -1.19 10.61
CA SER A 81 -5.60 -0.08 9.63
C SER A 81 -6.92 0.66 9.46
N THR A 82 -8.01 0.10 9.96
CA THR A 82 -9.33 0.72 9.83
C THR A 82 -9.43 1.96 10.73
N GLN A 83 -9.82 3.09 10.15
CA GLN A 83 -10.21 4.28 10.91
C GLN A 83 -11.72 4.25 11.13
N ASP A 84 -12.16 3.94 12.35
CA ASP A 84 -13.60 3.74 12.64
C ASP A 84 -14.46 4.98 12.37
N ASP A 85 -13.89 6.17 12.52
CA ASP A 85 -14.59 7.41 12.16
C ASP A 85 -14.84 7.51 10.65
N VAL A 86 -13.86 7.14 9.83
CA VAL A 86 -14.02 7.06 8.37
C VAL A 86 -14.99 5.94 7.97
N ALA A 87 -14.90 4.77 8.59
CA ALA A 87 -15.83 3.66 8.34
C ALA A 87 -17.28 4.07 8.61
N ALA A 88 -17.53 4.77 9.71
CA ALA A 88 -18.84 5.32 10.05
C ALA A 88 -19.34 6.35 9.02
N ALA A 89 -18.48 7.27 8.58
CA ALA A 89 -18.84 8.27 7.57
C ALA A 89 -19.25 7.62 6.24
N MET A 90 -18.56 6.56 5.83
CA MET A 90 -18.89 5.85 4.59
C MET A 90 -20.26 5.18 4.62
N CYS A 91 -20.74 4.75 5.78
CA CYS A 91 -22.11 4.24 5.93
C CYS A 91 -23.17 5.33 5.70
N GLU A 92 -22.91 6.59 6.08
CA GLU A 92 -23.78 7.74 5.78
C GLU A 92 -23.72 8.11 4.29
N GLU A 93 -22.58 7.88 3.65
CA GLU A 93 -22.36 7.98 2.20
C GLU A 93 -22.96 6.78 1.42
N CYS A 94 -23.87 5.99 2.00
CA CYS A 94 -24.52 4.85 1.33
C CYS A 94 -23.52 3.83 0.73
N VAL A 95 -22.34 3.68 1.32
CA VAL A 95 -21.37 2.64 0.98
C VAL A 95 -21.41 1.59 2.08
N ASP A 96 -21.49 0.31 1.69
CA ASP A 96 -21.40 -0.79 2.65
C ASP A 96 -19.96 -0.90 3.16
N VAL A 97 -19.77 -1.03 4.48
CA VAL A 97 -18.45 -1.13 5.10
C VAL A 97 -18.37 -2.35 6.00
N MET A 98 -17.33 -3.16 5.85
CA MET A 98 -17.07 -4.34 6.67
C MET A 98 -15.66 -4.28 7.24
N GLY A 99 -15.55 -3.80 8.47
CA GLY A 99 -14.27 -3.61 9.15
C GLY A 99 -14.38 -2.64 10.32
N TYR A 100 -13.55 -2.87 11.33
CA TYR A 100 -13.35 -1.95 12.45
C TYR A 100 -11.96 -2.14 13.06
N TYR A 101 -11.44 -1.11 13.71
CA TYR A 101 -10.11 -1.16 14.31
C TYR A 101 -10.01 -2.27 15.38
N GLY A 102 -8.96 -3.08 15.28
CA GLY A 102 -8.72 -4.18 16.21
C GLY A 102 -9.67 -5.36 16.00
N ALA A 103 -10.24 -5.54 14.80
CA ALA A 103 -11.08 -6.68 14.48
C ALA A 103 -10.44 -8.03 14.86
N ALA A 104 -11.22 -8.89 15.51
CA ALA A 104 -10.77 -10.23 15.85
C ALA A 104 -10.57 -11.06 14.56
N PHE A 105 -9.71 -12.07 14.63
CA PHE A 105 -9.37 -12.90 13.47
C PHE A 105 -10.59 -13.50 12.75
N ASN A 106 -11.60 -13.94 13.52
CA ASN A 106 -12.82 -14.53 12.95
C ASN A 106 -13.70 -13.46 12.27
N ASP A 107 -13.80 -12.26 12.85
CA ASP A 107 -14.55 -11.15 12.27
C ASP A 107 -13.86 -10.67 10.99
N HIS A 108 -12.53 -10.50 11.03
CA HIS A 108 -11.73 -10.16 9.86
C HIS A 108 -12.00 -11.13 8.70
N GLN A 109 -11.99 -12.44 8.96
CA GLN A 109 -12.31 -13.46 7.97
C GLN A 109 -13.76 -13.41 7.47
N LYS A 110 -14.70 -13.11 8.36
CA LYS A 110 -16.11 -12.98 8.02
C LYS A 110 -16.34 -11.81 7.08
N PHE A 111 -15.74 -10.66 7.34
CA PHE A 111 -15.85 -9.46 6.49
C PHE A 111 -15.47 -9.74 5.04
N GLN A 112 -14.37 -10.48 4.82
CA GLN A 112 -13.92 -10.82 3.46
C GLN A 112 -14.96 -11.63 2.68
N ARG A 113 -15.69 -12.54 3.35
CA ARG A 113 -16.69 -13.40 2.69
C ARG A 113 -17.99 -12.65 2.48
N GLU A 114 -18.49 -11.98 3.51
CA GLU A 114 -19.74 -11.23 3.46
C GLU A 114 -19.71 -10.16 2.37
N ALA A 115 -18.56 -9.51 2.16
CA ALA A 115 -18.43 -8.47 1.14
C ALA A 115 -18.60 -9.00 -0.29
N LEU A 116 -18.27 -10.27 -0.52
CA LEU A 116 -18.40 -10.90 -1.84
C LEU A 116 -19.84 -11.31 -2.15
N GLU A 117 -20.73 -11.40 -1.15
CA GLU A 117 -22.14 -11.77 -1.33
C GLU A 117 -22.91 -10.78 -2.22
N CYS A 118 -22.41 -9.56 -2.38
CA CYS A 118 -22.93 -8.61 -3.35
C CYS A 118 -22.69 -9.04 -4.82
N LYS A 119 -22.02 -10.18 -5.07
CA LYS A 119 -21.64 -10.68 -6.40
C LYS A 119 -20.87 -9.62 -7.19
N PRO A 120 -19.59 -9.37 -6.83
CA PRO A 120 -18.82 -8.31 -7.45
C PRO A 120 -18.68 -8.51 -8.96
N HIS A 121 -18.74 -7.40 -9.68
CA HIS A 121 -18.22 -7.36 -11.05
C HIS A 121 -16.72 -7.12 -11.03
N ILE A 122 -16.24 -6.30 -10.09
CA ILE A 122 -14.83 -5.93 -9.99
C ILE A 122 -14.40 -5.99 -8.52
N VAL A 123 -13.16 -6.44 -8.31
CA VAL A 123 -12.48 -6.33 -7.03
C VAL A 123 -11.31 -5.35 -7.17
N ILE A 124 -11.19 -4.40 -6.26
CA ILE A 124 -9.95 -3.67 -6.01
C ILE A 124 -9.32 -4.34 -4.78
N ASP A 125 -8.21 -5.04 -4.96
CA ASP A 125 -7.59 -5.87 -3.92
C ASP A 125 -6.22 -5.32 -3.52
N SER A 126 -5.93 -5.47 -2.23
CA SER A 126 -4.61 -5.29 -1.65
C SER A 126 -4.19 -6.59 -1.00
N GLY A 127 -3.22 -7.27 -1.62
CA GLY A 127 -2.65 -8.52 -1.13
C GLY A 127 -3.20 -9.78 -1.79
N GLY A 128 -4.16 -9.66 -2.71
CA GLY A 128 -4.73 -10.76 -3.48
C GLY A 128 -5.50 -11.76 -2.62
N ILE A 129 -6.25 -11.27 -1.63
CA ILE A 129 -7.01 -12.11 -0.69
C ILE A 129 -8.41 -12.35 -1.23
N LEU A 130 -9.14 -11.29 -1.58
CA LEU A 130 -10.49 -11.42 -2.14
C LEU A 130 -10.45 -12.12 -3.49
N THR A 131 -9.47 -11.80 -4.33
CA THR A 131 -9.30 -12.49 -5.61
C THR A 131 -9.05 -13.97 -5.39
N ASN A 132 -8.26 -14.37 -4.38
CA ASN A 132 -8.03 -15.78 -4.09
C ASN A 132 -9.32 -16.47 -3.60
N LEU A 133 -10.09 -15.83 -2.72
CA LEU A 133 -11.39 -16.35 -2.26
C LEU A 133 -12.35 -16.58 -3.43
N LEU A 134 -12.45 -15.62 -4.37
CA LEU A 134 -13.31 -15.77 -5.57
C LEU A 134 -12.87 -16.91 -6.51
N HIS A 135 -11.59 -17.28 -6.51
CA HIS A 135 -11.11 -18.41 -7.32
C HIS A 135 -11.38 -19.77 -6.68
N ASP A 136 -11.58 -19.79 -5.36
CA ASP A 136 -11.67 -20.98 -4.51
C ASP A 136 -13.03 -21.04 -3.78
N GLU A 137 -13.09 -20.69 -2.49
CA GLU A 137 -14.27 -20.79 -1.62
C GLU A 137 -15.53 -20.08 -2.17
N CYS A 138 -15.34 -18.91 -2.77
CA CYS A 138 -16.41 -18.02 -3.25
C CYS A 138 -16.61 -18.11 -4.77
N SER A 139 -16.16 -19.19 -5.40
CA SER A 139 -16.27 -19.39 -6.86
C SER A 139 -17.69 -19.50 -7.41
N HIS A 140 -18.71 -19.55 -6.55
CA HIS A 140 -20.12 -19.48 -6.95
C HIS A 140 -20.64 -18.03 -7.09
N LEU A 141 -19.89 -17.02 -6.63
CA LEU A 141 -20.25 -15.60 -6.66
C LEU A 141 -19.70 -14.85 -7.88
N VAL A 142 -18.99 -15.54 -8.77
CA VAL A 142 -18.26 -14.97 -9.92
C VAL A 142 -19.06 -14.90 -11.23
N GLU A 143 -20.38 -15.07 -11.18
CA GLU A 143 -21.26 -15.16 -12.37
C GLU A 143 -21.04 -14.00 -13.36
N ASN A 144 -20.91 -12.78 -12.85
CA ASN A 144 -20.70 -11.56 -13.64
C ASN A 144 -19.33 -10.90 -13.37
N PHE A 145 -18.38 -11.67 -12.83
CA PHE A 145 -17.08 -11.15 -12.43
C PHE A 145 -16.21 -10.84 -13.66
N ILE A 146 -15.80 -9.58 -13.78
CA ILE A 146 -15.01 -9.03 -14.87
C ILE A 146 -13.53 -9.20 -14.56
N GLY A 147 -13.06 -8.81 -13.38
CA GLY A 147 -11.64 -8.89 -13.03
C GLY A 147 -11.24 -8.17 -11.76
N THR A 148 -9.93 -8.17 -11.48
CA THR A 148 -9.33 -7.55 -10.29
C THR A 148 -8.36 -6.44 -10.67
N SER A 149 -8.35 -5.34 -9.91
CA SER A 149 -7.21 -4.41 -9.83
C SER A 149 -6.39 -4.70 -8.56
N GLU A 150 -5.11 -5.06 -8.67
CA GLU A 150 -4.25 -5.44 -7.53
C GLU A 150 -3.10 -4.44 -7.34
N GLU A 151 -3.00 -3.87 -6.14
CA GLU A 151 -2.07 -2.76 -5.83
C GLU A 151 -0.79 -3.16 -5.12
N SER A 152 -0.72 -4.37 -4.56
CA SER A 152 0.40 -4.78 -3.72
C SER A 152 1.38 -5.68 -4.47
N THR A 153 2.67 -5.57 -4.12
CA THR A 153 3.70 -6.47 -4.64
C THR A 153 3.41 -7.93 -4.27
N THR A 154 2.92 -8.17 -3.06
CA THR A 154 2.61 -9.51 -2.55
C THR A 154 1.42 -10.13 -3.26
N GLY A 155 0.33 -9.38 -3.44
CA GLY A 155 -0.83 -9.83 -4.19
C GLY A 155 -0.48 -10.14 -5.64
N VAL A 156 0.27 -9.27 -6.32
CA VAL A 156 0.75 -9.56 -7.70
C VAL A 156 1.61 -10.84 -7.72
N LYS A 157 2.49 -11.06 -6.74
CA LYS A 157 3.28 -12.31 -6.65
C LYS A 157 2.37 -13.54 -6.44
N ARG A 158 1.37 -13.46 -5.55
CA ARG A 158 0.40 -14.53 -5.32
C ARG A 158 -0.37 -14.87 -6.59
N LEU A 159 -0.87 -13.86 -7.29
CA LEU A 159 -1.62 -14.04 -8.53
C LEU A 159 -0.74 -14.55 -9.67
N LYS A 160 0.55 -14.17 -9.72
CA LYS A 160 1.54 -14.76 -10.65
C LYS A 160 1.73 -16.25 -10.39
N ASN A 161 1.78 -16.67 -9.13
CA ASN A 161 1.86 -18.09 -8.78
C ASN A 161 0.60 -18.83 -9.23
N MET A 162 -0.59 -18.28 -8.99
CA MET A 162 -1.86 -18.84 -9.49
C MET A 162 -1.87 -19.00 -11.01
N ARG A 163 -1.38 -17.99 -11.74
CA ARG A 163 -1.24 -18.06 -13.20
C ARG A 163 -0.28 -19.19 -13.62
N ASN A 164 0.88 -19.29 -12.98
CA ASN A 164 1.87 -20.31 -13.29
C ASN A 164 1.37 -21.73 -12.97
N SER A 165 0.50 -21.87 -11.97
CA SER A 165 -0.20 -23.12 -11.65
C SER A 165 -1.43 -23.39 -12.53
N GLY A 166 -1.78 -22.49 -13.45
CA GLY A 166 -2.92 -22.65 -14.36
C GLY A 166 -4.30 -22.46 -13.71
N VAL A 167 -4.37 -21.93 -12.48
CA VAL A 167 -5.62 -21.78 -11.72
C VAL A 167 -6.20 -20.36 -11.75
N LEU A 168 -5.49 -19.39 -12.32
CA LEU A 168 -5.99 -18.02 -12.48
C LEU A 168 -7.04 -17.99 -13.62
N LYS A 169 -8.30 -17.73 -13.26
CA LYS A 169 -9.46 -17.80 -14.16
C LYS A 169 -9.82 -16.43 -14.76
N TYR A 170 -9.60 -15.36 -14.00
CA TYR A 170 -10.05 -14.01 -14.33
C TYR A 170 -8.88 -13.05 -14.56
N PRO A 171 -9.07 -11.98 -15.35
CA PRO A 171 -8.03 -10.99 -15.57
C PRO A 171 -7.72 -10.19 -14.29
N VAL A 172 -6.44 -9.87 -14.14
CA VAL A 172 -5.91 -9.05 -13.04
C VAL A 172 -5.09 -7.93 -13.65
N VAL A 173 -5.52 -6.68 -13.48
CA VAL A 173 -4.68 -5.51 -13.74
C VAL A 173 -3.75 -5.31 -12.55
N ALA A 174 -2.45 -5.52 -12.76
CA ALA A 174 -1.43 -5.32 -11.74
C ALA A 174 -1.08 -3.84 -11.62
N VAL A 175 -1.91 -3.04 -10.95
CA VAL A 175 -1.68 -1.60 -10.69
C VAL A 175 -0.36 -1.34 -9.99
N ASN A 176 0.10 -2.25 -9.13
CA ASN A 176 1.44 -2.16 -8.56
C ASN A 176 2.55 -2.06 -9.61
N SER A 177 2.32 -2.53 -10.85
CA SER A 177 3.28 -2.51 -11.95
C SER A 177 3.30 -1.21 -12.76
N SER A 178 2.45 -0.25 -12.44
CA SER A 178 2.46 1.10 -13.02
C SER A 178 3.67 1.89 -12.50
N LEU A 179 4.26 2.73 -13.36
CA LEU A 179 5.43 3.53 -13.02
C LEU A 179 5.10 4.54 -11.93
N SER A 180 3.94 5.20 -12.03
CA SER A 180 3.50 6.16 -11.02
C SER A 180 3.41 5.54 -9.63
N LYS A 181 2.99 4.27 -9.53
CA LYS A 181 2.94 3.55 -8.26
C LYS A 181 4.33 3.37 -7.64
N TYR A 182 5.30 2.95 -8.45
CA TYR A 182 6.67 2.79 -7.97
C TYR A 182 7.35 4.11 -7.62
N LEU A 183 7.20 5.12 -8.49
CA LEU A 183 7.91 6.40 -8.40
C LEU A 183 7.32 7.32 -7.32
N PHE A 184 6.00 7.31 -7.12
CA PHE A 184 5.35 8.19 -6.15
C PHE A 184 5.01 7.45 -4.86
N GLU A 185 4.20 6.40 -4.92
CA GLU A 185 3.71 5.72 -3.70
C GLU A 185 4.80 4.96 -2.96
N ASN A 186 5.42 3.99 -3.62
CA ASN A 186 6.40 3.15 -2.94
C ASN A 186 7.64 3.94 -2.53
N LEU A 187 8.11 4.88 -3.36
CA LEU A 187 9.31 5.66 -3.06
C LEU A 187 9.04 6.84 -2.13
N HIS A 188 8.12 7.73 -2.47
CA HIS A 188 7.90 8.97 -1.72
C HIS A 188 6.86 8.80 -0.61
N GLY A 189 5.73 8.16 -0.91
CA GLY A 189 4.68 7.87 0.06
C GLY A 189 5.22 7.08 1.24
N THR A 190 5.66 5.84 0.98
CA THR A 190 6.14 4.94 2.05
C THR A 190 7.30 5.54 2.82
N GLY A 191 8.25 6.17 2.13
CA GLY A 191 9.37 6.84 2.79
C GLY A 191 8.93 7.92 3.78
N GLN A 192 7.93 8.72 3.42
CA GLN A 192 7.41 9.77 4.30
C GLN A 192 6.54 9.21 5.43
N SER A 193 5.59 8.33 5.11
CA SER A 193 4.59 7.84 6.06
C SER A 193 5.20 6.92 7.13
N VAL A 194 6.17 6.08 6.76
CA VAL A 194 6.90 5.24 7.72
C VAL A 194 7.61 6.09 8.77
N TRP A 195 8.34 7.12 8.33
CA TRP A 195 9.04 8.00 9.27
C TRP A 195 8.10 8.89 10.07
N ALA A 196 7.02 9.40 9.46
CA ALA A 196 6.00 10.14 10.19
C ALA A 196 5.40 9.28 11.33
N SER A 197 5.05 8.03 11.03
CA SER A 197 4.53 7.07 12.02
C SER A 197 5.56 6.77 13.12
N ILE A 198 6.80 6.43 12.76
CA ILE A 198 7.86 6.14 13.74
C ILE A 198 8.12 7.35 14.64
N MET A 199 8.27 8.54 14.07
CA MET A 199 8.58 9.76 14.84
C MET A 199 7.42 10.17 15.76
N ASN A 200 6.17 10.14 15.26
CA ASN A 200 5.00 10.50 16.06
C ASN A 200 4.70 9.49 17.15
N THR A 201 4.88 8.19 16.87
CA THR A 201 4.64 7.12 17.84
C THR A 201 5.69 7.13 18.94
N THR A 202 6.96 7.25 18.58
CA THR A 202 8.06 7.07 19.54
C THR A 202 8.51 8.36 20.22
N ASN A 203 8.29 9.51 19.59
CA ASN A 203 8.85 10.80 20.01
C ASN A 203 10.38 10.75 20.23
N VAL A 204 11.09 9.95 19.42
CA VAL A 204 12.56 9.79 19.48
C VAL A 204 13.21 10.50 18.29
N VAL A 205 14.36 11.14 18.56
CA VAL A 205 15.17 11.81 17.51
C VAL A 205 15.80 10.80 16.55
N VAL A 206 15.75 11.10 15.25
CA VAL A 206 16.37 10.30 14.17
C VAL A 206 17.82 10.75 13.89
N ALA A 207 18.11 12.04 14.04
CA ALA A 207 19.43 12.60 13.78
C ALA A 207 20.54 11.93 14.62
N GLY A 208 21.65 11.57 13.97
CA GLY A 208 22.79 10.91 14.60
C GLY A 208 22.59 9.42 14.91
N LYS A 209 21.38 8.88 14.74
CA LYS A 209 21.08 7.48 14.99
C LYS A 209 21.55 6.57 13.86
N MET A 210 21.78 5.30 14.19
CA MET A 210 21.98 4.25 13.20
C MET A 210 20.64 3.66 12.78
N VAL A 211 20.27 3.81 11.52
CA VAL A 211 19.06 3.24 10.94
C VAL A 211 19.47 2.10 10.01
N VAL A 212 19.03 0.90 10.33
CA VAL A 212 19.16 -0.26 9.45
C VAL A 212 17.87 -0.42 8.65
N VAL A 213 17.97 -0.39 7.33
CA VAL A 213 16.86 -0.69 6.42
C VAL A 213 17.14 -2.02 5.75
N VAL A 214 16.24 -2.98 5.95
CA VAL A 214 16.36 -4.33 5.38
C VAL A 214 15.43 -4.43 4.18
N GLY A 215 16.02 -4.60 3.00
CA GLY A 215 15.31 -4.47 1.72
C GLY A 215 15.64 -3.14 1.04
N TYR A 216 16.20 -3.16 -0.18
CA TYR A 216 16.50 -1.95 -0.98
C TYR A 216 15.68 -1.86 -2.27
N GLY A 217 14.44 -2.34 -2.22
CA GLY A 217 13.41 -2.06 -3.22
C GLY A 217 12.93 -0.60 -3.18
N TRP A 218 11.84 -0.29 -3.89
CA TRP A 218 11.29 1.07 -3.95
C TRP A 218 10.93 1.65 -2.56
N CYS A 219 10.26 0.86 -1.71
CA CYS A 219 9.96 1.24 -0.32
C CYS A 219 11.23 1.47 0.50
N GLY A 220 12.16 0.52 0.47
CA GLY A 220 13.44 0.61 1.19
C GLY A 220 14.26 1.84 0.81
N LYS A 221 14.33 2.17 -0.50
CA LYS A 221 14.96 3.41 -0.98
C LYS A 221 14.32 4.65 -0.41
N GLY A 222 12.99 4.70 -0.38
CA GLY A 222 12.23 5.81 0.19
C GLY A 222 12.57 6.03 1.66
N ILE A 223 12.49 4.95 2.43
CA ILE A 223 12.79 4.93 3.87
C ILE A 223 14.23 5.36 4.13
N ALA A 224 15.20 4.80 3.41
CA ALA A 224 16.62 5.09 3.56
C ALA A 224 16.96 6.56 3.23
N ARG A 225 16.42 7.08 2.11
CA ARG A 225 16.63 8.47 1.68
C ARG A 225 16.07 9.46 2.70
N LYS A 226 14.88 9.21 3.24
CA LYS A 226 14.25 10.05 4.26
C LYS A 226 15.00 9.99 5.59
N ALA A 227 15.43 8.80 6.02
CA ALA A 227 16.26 8.63 7.22
C ALA A 227 17.54 9.49 7.14
N ARG A 228 18.26 9.41 6.01
CA ARG A 228 19.46 10.22 5.77
C ARG A 228 19.15 11.72 5.75
N ALA A 229 18.01 12.13 5.18
CA ALA A 229 17.57 13.52 5.19
C ALA A 229 17.27 14.05 6.60
N PHE A 230 16.86 13.18 7.53
CA PHE A 230 16.73 13.50 8.95
C PHE A 230 18.05 13.45 9.73
N GLY A 231 19.18 13.22 9.06
CA GLY A 231 20.51 13.18 9.69
C GLY A 231 20.89 11.83 10.29
N ALA A 232 20.20 10.74 9.96
CA ALA A 232 20.61 9.40 10.36
C ALA A 232 21.82 8.91 9.55
N ARG A 233 22.59 8.00 10.16
CA ARG A 233 23.52 7.13 9.45
C ARG A 233 22.77 5.87 9.06
N VAL A 234 22.77 5.54 7.77
CA VAL A 234 21.90 4.49 7.24
C VAL A 234 22.72 3.32 6.73
N ILE A 235 22.34 2.12 7.17
CA ILE A 235 22.87 0.84 6.69
C ILE A 235 21.77 0.13 5.92
N ILE A 236 22.12 -0.37 4.74
CA ILE A 236 21.25 -1.21 3.92
C ILE A 236 21.69 -2.66 4.05
N CYS A 237 20.71 -3.54 4.26
CA CYS A 237 20.87 -4.98 4.20
C CYS A 237 20.05 -5.50 3.03
N GLU A 238 20.70 -6.14 2.05
CA GLU A 238 20.04 -6.63 0.85
C GLU A 238 20.72 -7.91 0.32
N THR A 239 19.91 -8.78 -0.28
CA THR A 239 20.31 -10.07 -0.89
C THR A 239 20.53 -9.95 -2.39
N ASP A 240 19.81 -9.06 -3.06
CA ASP A 240 19.97 -8.82 -4.50
C ASP A 240 21.24 -7.98 -4.78
N PRO A 241 22.20 -8.50 -5.56
CA PRO A 241 23.48 -7.82 -5.81
C PRO A 241 23.32 -6.51 -6.60
N LEU A 242 22.31 -6.38 -7.45
CA LEU A 242 22.03 -5.13 -8.18
C LEU A 242 21.49 -4.07 -7.23
N LYS A 243 20.58 -4.44 -6.33
CA LYS A 243 20.04 -3.51 -5.34
C LYS A 243 21.07 -3.13 -4.28
N LEU A 244 21.90 -4.07 -3.86
CA LEU A 244 22.99 -3.80 -2.92
C LEU A 244 24.06 -2.89 -3.55
N SER A 245 24.45 -3.13 -4.80
CA SER A 245 25.38 -2.24 -5.51
C SER A 245 24.76 -0.86 -5.76
N GLU A 246 23.47 -0.77 -6.06
CA GLU A 246 22.75 0.50 -6.14
C GLU A 246 22.77 1.25 -4.80
N ALA A 247 22.58 0.57 -3.65
CA ALA A 247 22.68 1.19 -2.33
C ALA A 247 24.07 1.79 -2.06
N VAL A 248 25.13 1.09 -2.48
CA VAL A 248 26.51 1.60 -2.41
C VAL A 248 26.67 2.86 -3.26
N MET A 249 26.18 2.83 -4.50
CA MET A 249 26.25 3.99 -5.42
C MET A 249 25.41 5.18 -4.93
N ASP A 250 24.29 4.92 -4.26
CA ASP A 250 23.46 5.94 -3.60
C ASP A 250 24.13 6.53 -2.34
N GLY A 251 25.28 6.00 -1.91
CA GLY A 251 26.09 6.50 -0.80
C GLY A 251 25.68 6.00 0.57
N PHE A 252 25.07 4.81 0.65
CA PHE A 252 24.71 4.16 1.92
C PHE A 252 25.78 3.16 2.36
N TYR A 253 25.88 2.93 3.67
CA TYR A 253 26.63 1.79 4.18
C TYR A 253 25.87 0.51 3.86
N VAL A 254 26.58 -0.56 3.57
CA VAL A 254 25.99 -1.88 3.35
C VAL A 254 26.67 -2.89 4.27
N LYS A 255 25.88 -3.74 4.93
CA LYS A 255 26.38 -4.79 5.81
C LYS A 255 25.47 -6.02 5.80
N PRO A 256 25.99 -7.22 6.09
CA PRO A 256 25.16 -8.34 6.48
C PRO A 256 24.26 -7.98 7.66
N LEU A 257 23.01 -8.45 7.65
CA LEU A 257 22.02 -8.10 8.67
C LEU A 257 22.49 -8.44 10.09
N ILE A 258 23.11 -9.60 10.26
CA ILE A 258 23.62 -10.07 11.57
C ILE A 258 24.65 -9.12 12.20
N GLU A 259 25.40 -8.37 11.39
CA GLU A 259 26.34 -7.35 11.88
C GLU A 259 25.63 -6.02 12.13
N ALA A 260 24.72 -5.63 11.23
CA ALA A 260 24.00 -4.36 11.32
C ALA A 260 23.11 -4.25 12.57
N VAL A 261 22.48 -5.35 13.00
CA VAL A 261 21.60 -5.35 14.19
C VAL A 261 22.31 -5.04 15.51
N ALA A 262 23.64 -5.25 15.57
CA ALA A 262 24.43 -4.99 16.77
C ALA A 262 24.73 -3.49 16.99
N GLU A 263 24.52 -2.65 15.97
CA GLU A 263 24.80 -1.21 16.00
C GLU A 263 23.56 -0.34 15.77
N ALA A 264 22.44 -0.95 15.38
CA ALA A 264 21.17 -0.29 15.08
C ALA A 264 20.58 0.47 16.27
N ASP A 265 19.99 1.63 16.03
CA ASP A 265 19.01 2.25 16.93
C ASP A 265 17.59 2.00 16.41
N PHE A 266 17.42 1.98 15.09
CA PHE A 266 16.20 1.57 14.39
C PHE A 266 16.50 0.45 13.40
N ILE A 267 15.61 -0.53 13.32
CA ILE A 267 15.59 -1.53 12.24
C ILE A 267 14.23 -1.48 11.57
N ILE A 268 14.23 -1.21 10.26
CA ILE A 268 13.02 -1.09 9.45
C ILE A 268 13.07 -2.15 8.34
N THR A 269 12.15 -3.11 8.38
CA THR A 269 12.04 -4.16 7.36
C THR A 269 11.11 -3.73 6.22
N ALA A 270 11.51 -3.92 4.97
CA ALA A 270 10.73 -3.54 3.78
C ALA A 270 10.97 -4.53 2.63
N THR A 271 10.94 -5.84 2.92
CA THR A 271 11.37 -6.90 2.00
C THR A 271 10.21 -7.60 1.28
N GLY A 272 9.02 -7.60 1.88
CA GLY A 272 7.89 -8.43 1.50
C GLY A 272 8.13 -9.93 1.71
N ASN A 273 9.03 -10.32 2.62
CA ASN A 273 9.41 -11.71 2.89
C ASN A 273 9.34 -12.02 4.39
N LYS A 274 9.29 -13.31 4.76
CA LYS A 274 9.13 -13.75 6.15
C LYS A 274 10.46 -13.98 6.85
N ASP A 275 10.45 -13.93 8.18
CA ASP A 275 11.56 -14.30 9.05
C ASP A 275 12.85 -13.51 8.76
N ILE A 276 12.71 -12.20 8.55
CA ILE A 276 13.84 -11.28 8.36
C ILE A 276 14.56 -11.04 9.68
N ILE A 277 13.80 -10.69 10.72
CA ILE A 277 14.31 -10.60 12.10
C ILE A 277 13.86 -11.84 12.86
N THR A 278 14.83 -12.56 13.41
CA THR A 278 14.67 -13.88 14.03
C THR A 278 15.49 -13.98 15.31
N LYS A 279 15.33 -15.06 16.07
CA LYS A 279 16.05 -15.34 17.32
C LYS A 279 17.56 -15.18 17.21
N ASN A 280 18.16 -15.51 16.06
CA ASN A 280 19.60 -15.34 15.86
C ASN A 280 20.03 -13.86 15.83
N HIS A 281 19.20 -13.00 15.26
CA HIS A 281 19.41 -11.55 15.28
C HIS A 281 19.20 -11.00 16.70
N LEU A 282 18.18 -11.48 17.42
CA LEU A 282 17.87 -11.05 18.80
C LEU A 282 19.02 -11.34 19.77
N LYS A 283 19.77 -12.43 19.58
CA LYS A 283 20.96 -12.74 20.41
C LYS A 283 21.99 -11.62 20.40
N VAL A 284 22.18 -10.95 19.27
CA VAL A 284 23.21 -9.91 19.08
C VAL A 284 22.65 -8.49 18.97
N ILE A 285 21.32 -8.34 19.06
CA ILE A 285 20.66 -7.03 18.89
C ILE A 285 21.08 -6.05 19.99
N LYS A 286 21.29 -4.79 19.62
CA LYS A 286 21.60 -3.73 20.58
C LYS A 286 20.42 -3.49 21.53
N ASN A 287 20.73 -3.11 22.77
CA ASN A 287 19.71 -2.66 23.72
C ASN A 287 18.96 -1.42 23.20
N ARG A 288 17.66 -1.35 23.45
CA ARG A 288 16.73 -0.26 23.10
C ARG A 288 16.53 -0.04 21.61
N VAL A 289 16.74 -1.07 20.79
CA VAL A 289 16.41 -1.01 19.37
C VAL A 289 14.91 -0.89 19.18
N ILE A 290 14.52 -0.01 18.25
CA ILE A 290 13.14 0.13 17.78
C ILE A 290 13.01 -0.64 16.46
N LEU A 291 12.14 -1.64 16.46
CA LEU A 291 11.77 -2.47 15.32
C LEU A 291 10.48 -1.95 14.69
N ALA A 292 10.50 -1.77 13.37
CA ALA A 292 9.33 -1.42 12.60
C ALA A 292 9.29 -2.23 11.30
N ASN A 293 8.09 -2.55 10.86
CA ASN A 293 7.86 -3.22 9.59
C ASN A 293 7.14 -2.27 8.63
N ALA A 294 7.71 -2.06 7.46
CA ALA A 294 7.15 -1.30 6.35
C ALA A 294 6.86 -2.21 5.12
N GLY A 295 6.87 -3.52 5.34
CA GLY A 295 6.48 -4.54 4.39
C GLY A 295 4.97 -4.61 4.16
N HIS A 296 4.51 -5.76 3.66
CA HIS A 296 3.09 -5.97 3.36
C HIS A 296 2.32 -6.77 4.43
N SER A 297 3.02 -7.48 5.32
CA SER A 297 2.37 -8.30 6.36
C SER A 297 3.25 -8.40 7.60
N ASN A 298 2.70 -8.87 8.71
CA ASN A 298 3.36 -8.95 10.02
C ASN A 298 4.36 -10.10 10.17
N VAL A 299 4.91 -10.63 9.07
CA VAL A 299 5.76 -11.83 9.08
C VAL A 299 7.24 -11.53 8.90
N GLU A 300 7.61 -10.28 8.57
CA GLU A 300 9.03 -9.93 8.38
C GLU A 300 9.79 -9.97 9.72
N ILE A 301 9.15 -9.52 10.78
CA ILE A 301 9.67 -9.63 12.15
C ILE A 301 8.98 -10.84 12.79
N ASN A 302 9.76 -11.86 13.13
CA ASN A 302 9.19 -13.06 13.73
C ASN A 302 8.80 -12.78 15.20
N LYS A 303 7.50 -12.59 15.42
CA LYS A 303 6.94 -12.29 16.74
C LYS A 303 7.05 -13.48 17.70
N CYS A 304 6.90 -14.71 17.20
CA CYS A 304 7.08 -15.92 18.02
C CYS A 304 8.52 -15.98 18.59
N ASP A 305 9.53 -15.68 17.77
CA ASP A 305 10.92 -15.63 18.22
C ASP A 305 11.16 -14.52 19.26
N LEU A 306 10.48 -13.36 19.12
CA LEU A 306 10.53 -12.28 20.11
C LEU A 306 9.92 -12.71 21.44
N GLU A 307 8.73 -13.31 21.41
CA GLU A 307 8.01 -13.81 22.59
C GLU A 307 8.82 -14.91 23.29
N GLU A 308 9.30 -15.92 22.54
CA GLU A 308 10.10 -17.03 23.08
C GLU A 308 11.47 -16.60 23.65
N TYR A 309 12.06 -15.52 23.12
CA TYR A 309 13.36 -15.03 23.58
C TYR A 309 13.23 -14.02 24.74
N SER A 310 12.04 -13.48 24.96
CA SER A 310 11.75 -12.54 26.04
C SER A 310 11.34 -13.23 27.34
N VAL A 311 11.70 -12.62 28.47
CA VAL A 311 11.20 -13.00 29.80
C VAL A 311 9.92 -12.27 30.19
N ASP A 312 9.66 -11.13 29.56
CA ASP A 312 8.49 -10.30 29.79
C ASP A 312 8.18 -9.47 28.55
N SER A 313 6.90 -9.23 28.29
CA SER A 313 6.46 -8.34 27.21
C SER A 313 5.13 -7.67 27.53
N TYR A 314 5.04 -6.38 27.25
CA TYR A 314 3.82 -5.59 27.45
C TYR A 314 3.82 -4.33 26.59
N GLU A 315 2.63 -3.79 26.33
CA GLU A 315 2.47 -2.51 25.67
C GLU A 315 2.81 -1.36 26.63
N ILE A 316 3.93 -0.69 26.39
CA ILE A 316 4.41 0.41 27.25
C ILE A 316 3.75 1.74 26.92
N ALA A 317 3.30 1.89 25.68
CA ALA A 317 2.59 3.05 25.15
C ALA A 317 1.83 2.59 23.91
N LYS A 318 0.81 3.36 23.49
CA LYS A 318 -0.01 3.03 22.32
C LYS A 318 0.88 2.68 21.12
N ASN A 319 0.70 1.48 20.57
CA ASN A 319 1.45 0.93 19.44
C ASN A 319 2.95 0.65 19.71
N ILE A 320 3.38 0.56 20.96
CA ILE A 320 4.77 0.23 21.35
C ILE A 320 4.78 -0.95 22.33
N LEU A 321 5.13 -2.12 21.82
CA LEU A 321 5.37 -3.32 22.62
C LEU A 321 6.82 -3.37 23.05
N GLN A 322 7.09 -3.48 24.35
CA GLN A 322 8.42 -3.77 24.86
C GLN A 322 8.58 -5.28 25.04
N TYR A 323 9.72 -5.81 24.61
CA TYR A 323 10.19 -7.16 24.90
C TYR A 323 11.46 -7.05 25.74
N SER A 324 11.44 -7.65 26.94
CA SER A 324 12.56 -7.63 27.89
C SER A 324 13.28 -8.97 27.86
N PHE A 325 14.60 -8.99 27.78
CA PHE A 325 15.42 -10.20 27.71
C PHE A 325 16.08 -10.53 29.06
N GLU A 326 16.51 -11.79 29.25
CA GLU A 326 17.18 -12.25 30.49
C GLU A 326 18.42 -11.42 30.86
N ASP A 327 19.14 -10.91 29.87
CA ASP A 327 20.35 -10.11 30.07
C ASP A 327 20.09 -8.60 30.31
N GLY A 328 18.83 -8.22 30.48
CA GLY A 328 18.41 -6.85 30.77
C GLY A 328 18.31 -5.93 29.56
N ARG A 329 18.54 -6.44 28.33
CA ARG A 329 18.22 -5.70 27.11
C ARG A 329 16.72 -5.63 26.90
N ASN A 330 16.27 -4.50 26.35
CA ASN A 330 14.90 -4.28 25.93
C ASN A 330 14.85 -3.95 24.44
N VAL A 331 13.86 -4.46 23.73
CA VAL A 331 13.59 -4.15 22.32
C VAL A 331 12.15 -3.69 22.18
N PHE A 332 11.90 -2.74 21.29
CA PHE A 332 10.58 -2.14 21.09
C PHE A 332 10.04 -2.50 19.72
N LEU A 333 8.85 -3.08 19.64
CA LEU A 333 8.16 -3.39 18.38
C LEU A 333 7.00 -2.42 18.17
N LEU A 334 7.00 -1.74 17.04
CA LEU A 334 5.93 -0.81 16.68
C LEU A 334 4.78 -1.52 15.97
N GLY A 335 3.55 -1.12 16.29
CA GLY A 335 2.33 -1.52 15.57
C GLY A 335 2.13 -3.03 15.47
N ASP A 336 2.51 -3.78 16.51
CA ASP A 336 2.45 -5.26 16.55
C ASP A 336 3.22 -5.97 15.40
N GLY A 337 4.23 -5.30 14.84
CA GLY A 337 4.98 -5.80 13.69
C GLY A 337 4.22 -5.76 12.36
N ARG A 338 3.00 -5.21 12.33
CA ARG A 338 2.25 -4.91 11.10
C ARG A 338 2.85 -3.71 10.38
N ILE A 339 2.22 -3.31 9.27
CA ILE A 339 2.67 -2.20 8.43
C ILE A 339 2.61 -0.90 9.24
N VAL A 340 3.77 -0.40 9.67
CA VAL A 340 3.90 0.64 10.71
C VAL A 340 3.20 1.95 10.33
N ASN A 341 3.22 2.33 9.05
CA ASN A 341 2.59 3.57 8.61
C ASN A 341 1.07 3.54 8.68
N SER A 342 0.44 2.37 8.61
CA SER A 342 -1.03 2.23 8.76
C SER A 342 -1.42 1.76 10.16
N ALA A 343 -0.69 0.81 10.75
CA ALA A 343 -1.00 0.29 12.09
C ALA A 343 -0.69 1.27 13.22
N ALA A 344 0.31 2.14 13.03
CA ALA A 344 0.75 3.13 14.00
C ALA A 344 0.75 4.58 13.47
N GLY A 345 0.12 4.80 12.31
CA GLY A 345 0.03 6.12 11.67
C GLY A 345 -1.26 6.27 10.86
N ASP A 346 -1.31 7.32 10.04
CA ASP A 346 -2.49 7.65 9.23
C ASP A 346 -2.41 7.11 7.79
N GLY A 347 -1.54 6.12 7.54
CA GLY A 347 -1.35 5.55 6.21
C GLY A 347 -0.50 6.41 5.29
N GLN A 348 -0.76 6.32 3.99
CA GLN A 348 -0.03 7.09 2.97
C GLN A 348 -0.56 8.53 2.85
N PRO A 349 0.29 9.53 2.49
CA PRO A 349 -0.17 10.90 2.28
C PRO A 349 -1.22 11.01 1.17
N ALA A 350 -2.20 11.89 1.35
CA ALA A 350 -3.33 12.05 0.43
C ALA A 350 -2.90 12.36 -1.01
N GLU A 351 -1.91 13.24 -1.20
CA GLU A 351 -1.42 13.66 -2.53
C GLU A 351 -0.75 12.50 -3.30
N VAL A 352 -0.19 11.54 -2.58
CA VAL A 352 0.40 10.34 -3.19
C VAL A 352 -0.69 9.34 -3.55
N MET A 353 -1.66 9.16 -2.66
CA MET A 353 -2.81 8.29 -2.91
C MET A 353 -3.73 8.83 -4.01
N ASP A 354 -3.74 10.15 -4.24
CA ASP A 354 -4.45 10.79 -5.36
C ASP A 354 -4.07 10.17 -6.70
N ILE A 355 -2.76 10.01 -6.92
CA ILE A 355 -2.21 9.43 -8.14
C ILE A 355 -2.49 7.93 -8.17
N SER A 356 -2.18 7.19 -7.10
CA SER A 356 -2.37 5.73 -7.07
C SER A 356 -3.84 5.32 -7.23
N PHE A 357 -4.76 6.02 -6.60
CA PHE A 357 -6.19 5.75 -6.74
C PHE A 357 -6.73 6.19 -8.09
N ALA A 358 -6.20 7.24 -8.72
CA ALA A 358 -6.53 7.56 -10.11
C ALA A 358 -6.12 6.43 -11.06
N ILE A 359 -4.98 5.76 -10.81
CA ILE A 359 -4.55 4.57 -11.55
C ILE A 359 -5.52 3.41 -11.35
N HIS A 360 -6.05 3.20 -10.14
CA HIS A 360 -7.12 2.22 -9.90
C HIS A 360 -8.40 2.55 -10.65
N VAL A 361 -8.85 3.81 -10.67
CA VAL A 361 -10.01 4.22 -11.46
C VAL A 361 -9.79 3.91 -12.95
N MET A 362 -8.59 4.16 -13.48
CA MET A 362 -8.24 3.78 -14.85
C MET A 362 -8.24 2.26 -15.05
N ALA A 363 -7.75 1.49 -14.08
CA ALA A 363 -7.75 0.02 -14.14
C ALA A 363 -9.17 -0.57 -14.14
N VAL A 364 -10.06 -0.04 -13.29
CA VAL A 364 -11.49 -0.41 -13.25
C VAL A 364 -12.14 -0.14 -14.60
N LYS A 365 -11.96 1.07 -15.14
CA LYS A 365 -12.47 1.46 -16.46
C LYS A 365 -11.95 0.54 -17.56
N HIS A 366 -10.64 0.27 -17.57
CA HIS A 366 -9.98 -0.61 -18.53
C HIS A 366 -10.55 -2.04 -18.49
N LEU A 367 -10.77 -2.60 -17.30
CA LEU A 367 -11.40 -3.92 -17.13
C LEU A 367 -12.82 -3.96 -17.70
N ILE A 368 -13.62 -2.92 -17.47
CA ILE A 368 -15.00 -2.85 -17.98
C ILE A 368 -15.02 -2.76 -19.50
N GLU A 369 -14.20 -1.88 -20.08
CA GLU A 369 -14.13 -1.66 -21.53
C GLU A 369 -13.60 -2.89 -22.28
N ASN A 370 -12.81 -3.73 -21.61
CA ASN A 370 -12.23 -4.94 -22.19
C ASN A 370 -12.82 -6.24 -21.62
N ALA A 371 -14.00 -6.18 -21.01
CA ALA A 371 -14.65 -7.33 -20.39
C ALA A 371 -14.78 -8.49 -21.40
N GLY A 372 -14.28 -9.67 -21.02
CA GLY A 372 -14.28 -10.89 -21.85
C GLY A 372 -13.12 -11.01 -22.85
N ASN A 373 -12.36 -9.94 -23.11
CA ASN A 373 -11.23 -9.95 -24.06
C ASN A 373 -9.88 -10.20 -23.39
N GLU A 374 -9.75 -9.88 -22.10
CA GLU A 374 -8.49 -9.99 -21.37
C GLU A 374 -8.42 -11.22 -20.47
N LYS A 375 -7.21 -11.77 -20.32
CA LYS A 375 -6.92 -12.93 -19.48
C LYS A 375 -5.57 -12.81 -18.80
N GLY A 376 -5.46 -13.40 -17.61
CA GLY A 376 -4.21 -13.47 -16.88
C GLY A 376 -3.84 -12.15 -16.22
N ILE A 377 -2.54 -11.88 -16.11
CA ILE A 377 -2.02 -10.69 -15.42
C ILE A 377 -1.63 -9.66 -16.47
N ILE A 378 -2.22 -8.48 -16.33
CA ILE A 378 -2.21 -7.39 -17.31
C ILE A 378 -1.48 -6.21 -16.68
N LYS A 379 -0.56 -5.61 -17.44
CA LYS A 379 0.04 -4.33 -17.09
C LYS A 379 -0.94 -3.26 -17.57
N LEU A 380 -1.26 -2.28 -16.72
CA LEU A 380 -2.07 -1.15 -17.16
C LEU A 380 -1.38 -0.47 -18.36
N PRO A 381 -2.10 -0.15 -19.45
CA PRO A 381 -1.55 0.59 -20.56
C PRO A 381 -0.82 1.84 -20.09
N ARG A 382 0.38 2.06 -20.62
CA ARG A 382 1.26 3.15 -20.21
C ARG A 382 0.61 4.51 -20.45
N GLU A 383 -0.20 4.63 -21.49
CA GLU A 383 -0.93 5.83 -21.86
C GLU A 383 -1.91 6.25 -20.75
N LEU A 384 -2.50 5.30 -20.01
CA LEU A 384 -3.37 5.60 -18.87
C LEU A 384 -2.57 6.10 -17.67
N ASP A 385 -1.37 5.55 -17.45
CA ASP A 385 -0.45 6.01 -16.41
C ASP A 385 0.07 7.44 -16.71
N GLU A 386 0.44 7.69 -17.98
CA GLU A 386 0.81 9.02 -18.47
C GLU A 386 -0.36 10.00 -18.41
N TYR A 387 -1.59 9.56 -18.68
CA TYR A 387 -2.80 10.37 -18.55
C TYR A 387 -3.00 10.86 -17.11
N VAL A 388 -2.92 9.96 -16.12
CA VAL A 388 -3.00 10.31 -14.70
C VAL A 388 -1.91 11.32 -14.32
N SER A 389 -0.67 11.06 -14.73
CA SER A 389 0.45 12.00 -14.51
C SER A 389 0.20 13.37 -15.15
N SER A 390 -0.41 13.42 -16.34
CA SER A 390 -0.73 14.68 -17.02
C SER A 390 -1.80 15.49 -16.29
N ILE A 391 -2.79 14.83 -15.67
CA ILE A 391 -3.78 15.49 -14.82
C ILE A 391 -3.09 16.11 -13.61
N TYR A 392 -2.21 15.35 -12.94
CA TYR A 392 -1.46 15.83 -11.79
C TYR A 392 -0.65 17.10 -12.12
N LEU A 393 0.12 17.07 -13.22
CA LEU A 393 0.91 18.22 -13.66
C LEU A 393 0.03 19.43 -13.96
N LYS A 394 -1.06 19.22 -14.72
CA LYS A 394 -2.01 20.28 -15.07
C LYS A 394 -2.64 20.92 -13.81
N LYS A 395 -3.07 20.10 -12.85
CA LYS A 395 -3.66 20.57 -11.59
C LYS A 395 -2.65 21.24 -10.67
N SER A 396 -1.37 20.86 -10.78
CA SER A 396 -0.26 21.49 -10.07
C SER A 396 0.23 22.77 -10.76
N GLY A 397 -0.37 23.19 -11.88
CA GLY A 397 0.08 24.35 -12.65
C GLY A 397 1.42 24.16 -13.35
N ILE A 398 1.87 22.91 -13.52
CA ILE A 398 3.15 22.57 -14.14
C ILE A 398 2.93 22.33 -15.63
N ILE A 399 3.67 23.06 -16.45
CA ILE A 399 3.66 22.93 -17.91
C ILE A 399 4.86 22.08 -18.31
N LYS A 400 4.62 21.07 -19.15
CA LYS A 400 5.68 20.24 -19.74
C LYS A 400 6.12 20.82 -21.09
N ASP A 401 7.38 20.60 -21.45
CA ASP A 401 7.85 20.84 -22.81
C ASP A 401 7.21 19.84 -23.80
N GLU A 402 7.15 20.25 -25.07
CA GLU A 402 6.73 19.40 -26.17
C GLU A 402 7.88 19.21 -27.16
N LEU A 403 8.02 17.98 -27.67
CA LEU A 403 8.97 17.69 -28.73
C LEU A 403 8.51 18.36 -30.02
N THR A 404 9.39 19.15 -30.64
CA THR A 404 9.23 19.62 -32.02
C THR A 404 9.14 18.42 -32.98
N ASP A 405 8.52 18.61 -34.15
CA ASP A 405 8.41 17.57 -35.18
C ASP A 405 9.78 16.98 -35.57
N ALA A 406 10.82 17.82 -35.62
CA ALA A 406 12.18 17.40 -35.90
C ALA A 406 12.73 16.46 -34.80
N GLN A 407 12.46 16.77 -33.52
CA GLN A 407 12.86 15.91 -32.40
C GLN A 407 12.06 14.61 -32.36
N GLN A 408 10.75 14.64 -32.64
CA GLN A 408 9.93 13.43 -32.73
C GLN A 408 10.43 12.50 -33.84
N LYS A 409 10.74 13.06 -35.01
CA LYS A 409 11.32 12.32 -36.14
C LYS A 409 12.67 11.73 -35.76
N TYR A 410 13.58 12.51 -35.17
CA TYR A 410 14.89 12.02 -34.73
C TYR A 410 14.76 10.88 -33.71
N PHE A 411 13.87 11.04 -32.72
CA PHE A 411 13.61 10.03 -31.70
C PHE A 411 13.08 8.72 -32.30
N SER A 412 12.18 8.80 -33.28
CA SER A 412 11.64 7.61 -33.96
C SER A 412 12.72 6.77 -34.69
N MET A 413 13.86 7.37 -35.02
CA MET A 413 15.00 6.68 -35.65
C MET A 413 15.88 5.93 -34.65
N PHE A 414 15.85 6.31 -33.36
CA PHE A 414 16.70 5.74 -32.30
C PHE A 414 15.89 5.51 -31.01
N PRO A 415 15.03 4.49 -30.95
CA PRO A 415 14.08 4.30 -29.85
C PRO A 415 14.69 3.86 -28.51
N GLN A 416 15.99 3.50 -28.46
CA GLN A 416 16.67 2.94 -27.29
C GLN A 416 17.87 3.80 -26.84
N VAL A 417 17.64 5.09 -26.58
CA VAL A 417 18.67 5.96 -26.00
C VAL A 417 18.38 6.14 -24.50
N PRO A 418 19.34 5.92 -23.59
CA PRO A 418 19.14 6.00 -22.14
C PRO A 418 18.95 7.45 -21.62
N CYS A 419 19.09 8.45 -22.49
CA CYS A 419 18.93 9.87 -22.17
C CYS A 419 17.52 10.34 -22.54
N LEU A 420 16.82 11.01 -21.63
CA LEU A 420 15.39 11.33 -21.74
C LEU A 420 15.09 12.74 -22.33
N MET A 421 14.20 12.77 -23.33
CA MET A 421 13.05 13.70 -23.43
C MET A 421 11.71 12.98 -23.72
N ARG A 422 11.73 11.69 -24.08
CA ARG A 422 10.63 10.71 -23.95
C ARG A 422 11.26 9.31 -24.03
N THR A 423 10.74 8.29 -23.34
CA THR A 423 11.07 6.89 -23.65
C THR A 423 9.80 6.17 -24.06
N ASN A 424 9.87 5.33 -25.09
CA ASN A 424 8.93 4.23 -25.29
C ASN A 424 9.60 2.95 -24.77
N GLU A 425 9.90 2.91 -23.47
CA GLU A 425 10.14 1.61 -22.84
C GLU A 425 8.76 0.93 -22.72
N LYS A 426 8.54 -0.08 -23.58
CA LYS A 426 7.38 -0.97 -23.58
C LYS A 426 7.39 -1.85 -22.33
#